data_AF-A0A0G0RPT9-F1
#
_entry.id   AF-A0A0G0RPT9-F1
#
_cell.length_a   1.000
_cell.length_b   1.000
_cell.length_c   1.000
_cell.angle_alpha   90.00
_cell.angle_beta   90.00
_cell.angle_gamma   90.00
#
_symmetry.space_group_name_H-M   'P 1'
#
loop_
_entity.id
_entity.type
_entity.pdbx_description
1 polymer ?
#
loop_
_entity_poly.entity_id
_entity_poly.type
_entity_poly.pdbx_seq_one_letter_code
_entity_poly.pdbx_strand_id
1 'polypeptide(L)'
;MVLELPGGNGKDIYEKLKEKGVDALWDDRDVPPGEKFADADLIGIPVRLVTSERNGDKVEWKERNSEELELLSIDEVLKRLEE
;
A
#
# COMPACT_ATOMS: atom_id res chain seq x y z
N MET A 1 -3.50 -2.40 3.00
CA MET A 1 -2.52 -1.75 3.91
C MET A 1 -1.52 -0.97 3.09
N VAL A 2 -1.35 0.32 3.37
CA VAL A 2 -0.34 1.22 2.81
C VAL A 2 0.94 1.12 3.63
N LEU A 3 2.01 0.66 2.99
CA LEU A 3 3.35 0.49 3.54
C LEU A 3 4.23 1.60 2.98
N GLU A 4 4.59 2.56 3.82
CA GLU A 4 5.47 3.66 3.43
C GLU A 4 6.93 3.26 3.64
N LEU A 5 7.72 3.31 2.57
CA LEU A 5 9.18 3.19 2.61
C LEU A 5 9.79 4.59 2.64
N PRO A 6 11.04 4.74 3.14
CA PRO A 6 11.69 6.04 3.25
C PRO A 6 11.61 6.85 1.95
N GLY A 7 11.10 8.07 2.07
CA GLY A 7 10.88 9.02 0.98
C GLY A 7 9.65 8.74 0.10
N GLY A 8 8.79 7.77 0.46
CA GLY A 8 7.48 7.55 -0.16
C GLY A 8 6.40 8.53 0.31
N ASN A 9 5.32 8.66 -0.45
CA ASN A 9 4.18 9.55 -0.12
C ASN A 9 2.95 8.74 0.36
N GLY A 10 3.12 7.91 1.39
CA GLY A 10 2.07 7.01 1.90
C GLY A 10 0.93 7.73 2.58
N LYS A 11 1.22 8.87 3.21
CA LYS A 11 0.20 9.72 3.82
C LYS A 11 -0.87 10.20 2.82
N ASP A 12 -0.48 10.79 1.69
CA ASP A 12 -1.40 11.25 0.65
C ASP A 12 -2.28 10.11 0.10
N ILE A 13 -1.66 8.95 -0.13
CA ILE A 13 -2.35 7.75 -0.61
C ILE A 13 -3.40 7.30 0.41
N TYR A 14 -3.01 7.25 1.68
CA TYR A 14 -3.88 6.86 2.76
C TYR A 14 -5.07 7.82 2.93
N GLU A 15 -4.85 9.13 2.88
CA GLU A 15 -5.92 10.12 2.96
C GLU A 15 -6.91 9.96 1.80
N LYS A 16 -6.44 9.76 0.56
CA LYS A 16 -7.29 9.51 -0.61
C LYS A 16 -8.12 8.23 -0.49
N LEU A 17 -7.52 7.14 0.00
CA LEU A 17 -8.22 5.88 0.28
C LEU A 17 -9.33 6.10 1.31
N LYS A 18 -9.02 6.83 2.38
CA LYS A 18 -9.97 7.12 3.46
C LYS A 18 -11.11 8.04 3.01
N GLU A 19 -10.83 9.06 2.21
CA GLU A 19 -11.86 9.93 1.60
C GLU A 19 -12.83 9.14 0.72
N LYS A 20 -12.33 8.08 0.08
CA LYS A 20 -13.12 7.14 -0.73
C LYS A 20 -13.87 6.11 0.10
N GLY A 21 -13.72 6.10 1.42
CA GLY A 21 -14.37 5.15 2.32
C GLY A 21 -13.73 3.77 2.32
N VAL A 22 -12.51 3.63 1.81
CA VAL A 22 -11.77 2.36 1.80
C VAL A 22 -11.09 2.15 3.16
N ASP A 23 -11.30 0.97 3.75
CA ASP A 23 -10.62 0.58 4.98
C ASP A 23 -9.16 0.22 4.67
N ALA A 24 -8.27 1.18 4.91
CA ALA A 24 -6.83 1.04 4.75
C ALA A 24 -6.13 1.24 6.09
N LEU A 25 -4.95 0.64 6.23
CA LEU A 25 -4.02 0.88 7.34
C LEU A 25 -2.78 1.54 6.76
N TRP A 26 -2.30 2.62 7.35
CA TRP A 26 -1.05 3.27 6.97
C TRP A 26 0.05 2.93 7.98
N ASP A 27 1.19 2.47 7.46
CA ASP A 27 2.37 2.13 8.22
C ASP A 27 3.57 2.96 7.75
N ASP A 28 3.87 4.03 8.49
CA ASP A 28 4.98 4.96 8.31
C ASP A 28 6.23 4.60 9.13
N ARG A 29 6.20 3.46 9.82
CA ARG A 29 7.29 3.07 10.73
C ARG A 29 8.60 2.93 9.94
N ASP A 30 9.70 3.46 10.47
CA ASP A 30 11.04 3.29 9.89
C ASP A 30 11.60 1.88 10.22
N VAL A 31 10.91 0.85 9.71
CA VAL A 31 11.25 -0.55 9.86
C VAL A 31 11.47 -1.17 8.48
N PRO A 32 12.31 -2.21 8.38
CA PRO A 32 12.60 -2.84 7.09
C PRO A 32 11.32 -3.37 6.43
N PRO A 33 11.20 -3.29 5.09
CA PRO A 33 10.03 -3.75 4.35
C PRO A 33 9.63 -5.18 4.72
N GLY A 34 10.62 -6.06 4.93
CA GLY A 34 10.42 -7.44 5.39
C GLY A 34 9.60 -7.57 6.68
N GLU A 35 9.82 -6.69 7.65
CA GLU A 35 9.10 -6.69 8.92
C GLU A 35 7.64 -6.25 8.71
N LYS A 36 7.42 -5.19 7.94
CA LYS A 36 6.08 -4.73 7.59
C LYS A 36 5.29 -5.79 6.82
N PHE A 37 5.94 -6.53 5.92
CA PHE A 37 5.31 -7.63 5.20
C PHE A 37 4.90 -8.77 6.12
N ALA A 38 5.71 -9.07 7.14
CA ALA A 38 5.38 -10.08 8.14
C ALA A 38 4.17 -9.65 8.99
N ASP A 39 4.12 -8.39 9.44
CA ASP A 39 2.96 -7.84 10.15
C ASP A 39 1.69 -7.89 9.28
N ALA A 40 1.79 -7.47 8.01
CA ALA A 40 0.66 -7.50 7.08
C ALA A 40 0.15 -8.93 6.84
N ASP A 41 1.04 -9.93 6.80
CA ASP A 41 0.65 -11.33 6.69
C ASP A 41 0.01 -11.85 7.97
N LEU A 42 0.55 -11.48 9.13
CA LEU A 42 0.06 -11.84 10.45
C LEU A 42 -1.35 -11.29 10.69
N ILE A 43 -1.60 -10.04 10.32
CA ILE A 43 -2.93 -9.39 10.39
C ILE A 43 -3.89 -9.99 9.35
N GLY A 44 -3.36 -10.62 8.30
CA GLY A 44 -4.14 -11.25 7.24
C GLY A 44 -4.67 -10.26 6.20
N ILE A 45 -3.92 -9.19 5.93
CA ILE A 45 -4.29 -8.18 4.94
C ILE A 45 -4.31 -8.81 3.53
N PRO A 46 -5.41 -8.68 2.77
CA PRO A 46 -5.51 -9.26 1.42
C PRO A 46 -4.64 -8.52 0.39
N VAL A 47 -4.52 -7.20 0.52
CA VAL A 47 -3.80 -6.34 -0.43
C VAL A 47 -2.85 -5.38 0.30
N ARG A 48 -1.60 -5.36 -0.16
CA ARG A 48 -0.53 -4.49 0.33
C ARG A 48 -0.19 -3.47 -0.74
N LEU A 49 -0.09 -2.23 -0.34
CA LEU A 49 0.16 -1.06 -1.17
C LEU A 49 1.49 -0.47 -0.72
N VAL A 50 2.57 -0.72 -1.44
CA VAL A 50 3.91 -0.25 -1.08
C VAL A 50 4.21 1.04 -1.83
N THR A 51 4.68 2.06 -1.11
CA THR A 51 5.11 3.34 -1.69
C THR A 51 6.54 3.62 -1.26
N SER A 52 7.33 4.16 -2.19
CA SER A 52 8.73 4.50 -1.96
C SER A 52 9.11 5.72 -2.79
N GLU A 53 10.19 6.41 -2.40
CA GLU A 53 10.71 7.55 -3.15
C GLU A 53 10.97 7.20 -4.63
N ARG A 54 11.36 5.94 -4.88
CA ARG A 54 11.70 5.44 -6.21
C ARG A 54 10.48 5.29 -7.13
N ASN A 55 9.29 5.13 -6.56
CA ASN A 55 8.05 4.95 -7.31
C ASN A 55 7.26 6.26 -7.49
N GLY A 56 7.65 7.34 -6.79
CA GLY A 56 6.99 8.65 -6.85
C GLY A 56 5.51 8.54 -6.49
N ASP A 57 4.63 9.00 -7.38
CA ASP A 57 3.17 8.96 -7.23
C ASP A 57 2.53 7.58 -7.46
N LYS A 58 3.32 6.56 -7.77
CA LYS A 58 2.83 5.19 -8.00
C LYS A 58 2.93 4.32 -6.77
N VAL A 59 2.06 3.32 -6.73
CA VAL A 59 1.90 2.38 -5.63
C VAL A 59 2.12 0.97 -6.16
N GLU A 60 2.99 0.23 -5.50
CA GLU A 60 3.19 -1.20 -5.74
C GLU A 60 2.06 -1.97 -5.05
N TRP A 61 1.15 -2.50 -5.85
CA TRP A 61 0.09 -3.39 -5.45
C TRP A 61 0.62 -4.82 -5.38
N LYS A 62 0.55 -5.40 -4.18
CA LYS A 62 0.95 -6.78 -3.87
C LYS A 62 -0.23 -7.48 -3.21
N GLU A 63 -0.78 -8.48 -3.88
CA GLU A 63 -1.83 -9.32 -3.31
C GLU A 63 -1.23 -10.43 -2.46
N ARG A 64 -1.95 -10.87 -1.43
CA ARG A 64 -1.51 -12.01 -0.62
C ARG A 64 -1.46 -13.31 -1.42
N ASN A 65 -2.38 -13.47 -2.37
CA ASN A 65 -2.49 -14.65 -3.23
C ASN A 65 -1.71 -14.52 -4.55
N SER A 66 -1.08 -13.39 -4.82
CA SER A 66 -0.32 -13.18 -6.04
C SER A 66 1.12 -12.82 -5.73
N GLU A 67 2.06 -13.52 -6.35
CA GLU A 67 3.46 -13.11 -6.28
C GLU A 67 3.74 -11.90 -7.18
N GLU A 68 2.82 -11.58 -8.09
CA GLU A 68 2.92 -10.46 -9.01
C GLU A 68 2.82 -9.12 -8.25
N LEU A 69 3.76 -8.23 -8.60
CA LEU A 69 3.81 -6.85 -8.12
C LEU A 69 3.35 -5.96 -9.27
N GLU A 70 2.22 -5.29 -9.09
CA GLU A 70 1.68 -4.37 -10.08
C GLU A 70 1.94 -2.92 -9.65
N LEU A 71 2.56 -2.13 -10.52
CA LEU A 71 2.78 -0.70 -10.26
C LEU A 71 1.59 0.08 -10.81
N LEU A 72 0.68 0.44 -9.91
CA LEU A 72 -0.57 1.11 -10.22
C LEU A 72 -0.54 2.55 -9.74
N SER A 73 -1.31 3.41 -10.40
CA SER A 73 -1.56 4.76 -9.90
C SER A 73 -2.61 4.70 -8.79
N ILE A 74 -2.63 5.69 -7.89
CA ILE A 74 -3.64 5.78 -6.82
C ILE A 74 -5.06 5.65 -7.36
N ASP A 75 -5.35 6.26 -8.50
CA ASP A 75 -6.67 6.20 -9.14
C ASP A 75 -7.06 4.77 -9.55
N GLU A 76 -6.10 3.98 -10.07
CA GLU A 76 -6.33 2.58 -10.42
C GLU A 76 -6.46 1.69 -9.19
N VAL A 77 -5.66 1.94 -8.15
CA VAL A 77 -5.77 1.26 -6.85
C VAL A 77 -7.16 1.48 -6.26
N LEU A 78 -7.66 2.72 -6.28
CA LEU A 78 -9.00 3.06 -5.81
C LEU A 78 -10.06 2.33 -6.61
N LYS A 79 -9.97 2.37 -7.95
CA LYS A 79 -10.91 1.69 -8.83
C LYS A 79 -10.97 0.18 -8.57
N ARG A 80 -9.82 -0.46 -8.36
CA ARG A 80 -9.70 -1.89 -8.09
C ARG A 80 -10.15 -2.29 -6.68
N LEU A 81 -10.18 -1.36 -5.73
CA LEU A 81 -10.74 -1.56 -4.38
C LEU A 81 -12.24 -1.25 -4.31
N GLU A 82 -12.77 -0.46 -5.24
CA GLU A 82 -14.21 -0.19 -5.39
C GLU A 82 -14.96 -1.31 -6.16
N GLU A 83 -14.28 -2.11 -6.98
CA GLU A 83 -14.84 -3.30 -7.69
C GLU A 83 -14.97 -4.55 -6.80
#